data_AF-A0A6J5CYB8-F1
#
_entry.id   AF-A0A6J5CYB8-F1
#
_cell.length_a   1.000
_cell.length_b   1.000
_cell.length_c   1.000
_cell.angle_alpha   90.00
_cell.angle_beta   90.00
_cell.angle_gamma   90.00
#
_symmetry.space_group_name_H-M   'P 1'
#
loop_
_entity.id
_entity.type
_entity.pdbx_description
1 polymer ?
#
loop_
_entity_poly.entity_id
_entity_poly.type
_entity_poly.pdbx_seq_one_letter_code
_entity_poly.pdbx_strand_id
1 'polypeptide(L)'
;MPKSNQEFGSPYANPWIPTSEHYHAVCSLNENGPIDHARALAHQLLVHGRAANEWEALAMATAQVQSVRQIVDGERLHRAARRQLEAERAAARKRHAPGVPAALSSVT
;
A
#
# COMPACT_ATOMS: atom_id res chain seq x y z
N MET A 1 22.08 3.21 -24.08
CA MET A 1 20.70 2.98 -23.60
C MET A 1 20.23 4.24 -22.91
N PRO A 2 19.04 4.78 -23.22
CA PRO A 2 18.56 6.01 -22.59
C PRO A 2 18.24 5.73 -21.12
N LYS A 3 18.90 6.42 -20.19
CA LYS A 3 18.49 6.45 -18.78
C LYS A 3 17.16 7.18 -18.72
N SER A 4 16.10 6.52 -18.27
CA SER A 4 14.87 7.23 -17.92
C SER A 4 15.22 8.18 -16.78
N ASN A 5 15.27 9.49 -17.05
CA ASN A 5 15.60 10.59 -16.12
C ASN A 5 14.56 10.76 -14.98
N GLN A 6 13.86 9.71 -14.58
CA GLN A 6 12.88 9.77 -13.50
C GLN A 6 13.53 9.20 -12.25
N GLU A 7 14.21 10.06 -11.48
CA GLU A 7 14.61 9.72 -10.12
C GLU A 7 13.33 9.38 -9.33
N PHE A 8 13.27 8.16 -8.79
CA PHE A 8 12.15 7.67 -7.99
C PHE A 8 12.09 8.32 -6.60
N GLY A 9 13.00 9.26 -6.30
CA GLY A 9 13.11 10.02 -5.05
C GLY A 9 14.09 9.40 -4.05
N SER A 10 14.07 9.92 -2.82
CA SER A 10 15.04 9.54 -1.79
C SER A 10 14.73 8.17 -1.18
N PRO A 11 15.70 7.25 -1.10
CA PRO A 11 15.52 5.94 -0.44
C PRO A 11 15.27 6.06 1.08
N TYR A 12 15.45 7.26 1.65
CA TYR A 12 15.18 7.57 3.05
C TYR A 12 13.84 8.29 3.27
N ALA A 13 12.99 8.41 2.24
CA ALA A 13 11.74 9.16 2.31
C ALA A 13 10.76 8.62 3.39
N ASN A 14 10.91 7.36 3.82
CA ASN A 14 10.09 6.79 4.88
C ASN A 14 10.90 6.05 5.96
N PRO A 15 11.15 6.68 7.12
CA PRO A 15 11.94 6.08 8.20
C PRO A 15 11.24 4.92 8.95
N TRP A 16 10.02 4.55 8.57
CA TRP A 16 9.18 3.57 9.28
C TRP A 16 8.83 2.31 8.48
N ILE A 17 9.26 2.19 7.22
CA ILE A 17 9.08 0.98 6.40
C ILE A 17 10.22 0.01 6.70
N PRO A 18 10.03 -1.32 6.66
CA PRO A 18 11.11 -2.29 6.90
C PRO A 18 12.32 -1.89 6.04
N THR A 19 13.35 -1.42 6.73
CA THR A 19 14.33 -0.45 6.21
C THR A 19 15.30 -1.03 5.19
N SER A 20 15.22 -2.33 4.88
CA SER A 20 16.08 -2.99 3.89
C SER A 20 15.42 -3.07 2.51
N GLU A 21 14.23 -3.66 2.39
CA GLU A 21 13.65 -3.96 1.07
C GLU A 21 13.25 -2.70 0.30
N HIS A 22 12.65 -1.71 0.97
CA HIS A 22 12.29 -0.46 0.31
C HIS A 22 13.51 0.35 -0.13
N TYR A 23 14.55 0.39 0.73
CA TYR A 23 15.82 1.04 0.39
C TYR A 23 16.42 0.41 -0.86
N HIS A 24 16.56 -0.92 -0.88
CA HIS A 24 17.13 -1.64 -2.03
C HIS A 24 16.27 -1.50 -3.30
N ALA A 25 14.94 -1.45 -3.15
CA ALA A 25 14.04 -1.21 -4.28
C ALA A 25 14.26 0.21 -4.85
N VAL A 26 14.27 1.25 -4.03
CA VAL A 26 14.48 2.64 -4.50
C VAL A 26 15.87 2.83 -5.11
N CYS A 27 16.93 2.28 -4.49
CA CYS A 27 18.27 2.31 -5.07
C CYS A 27 18.30 1.62 -6.44
N SER A 28 17.76 0.40 -6.54
CA SER A 28 17.74 -0.35 -7.80
C SER A 28 16.91 0.34 -8.88
N LEU A 29 15.79 0.97 -8.52
CA LEU A 29 14.96 1.75 -9.43
C LEU A 29 15.68 3.01 -9.94
N ASN A 30 16.43 3.71 -9.09
CA ASN A 30 17.22 4.87 -9.49
C ASN A 30 18.41 4.49 -10.39
N GLU A 31 19.05 3.35 -10.12
CA GLU A 31 20.23 2.89 -10.87
C GLU A 31 19.87 2.25 -12.22
N ASN A 32 18.81 1.45 -12.27
CA ASN A 32 18.49 0.57 -13.40
C ASN A 32 17.17 0.93 -14.09
N GLY A 33 16.34 1.78 -13.47
CA GLY A 33 15.01 2.09 -13.96
C GLY A 33 13.95 1.02 -13.65
N PRO A 34 12.67 1.36 -13.84
CA PRO A 34 11.55 0.53 -13.42
C PRO A 34 11.38 -0.76 -14.23
N ILE A 35 11.69 -0.73 -15.53
CA ILE A 35 11.51 -1.90 -16.40
C ILE A 35 12.49 -3.01 -16.02
N ASP A 36 13.77 -2.67 -15.90
CA ASP A 36 14.81 -3.66 -15.59
C ASP A 36 14.66 -4.21 -14.17
N HIS A 37 14.30 -3.36 -13.21
CA HIS A 37 13.98 -3.79 -11.85
C HIS A 37 12.76 -4.72 -11.82
N ALA A 38 11.65 -4.35 -12.48
CA ALA A 38 10.44 -5.18 -12.52
C ALA A 38 10.69 -6.55 -13.17
N ARG A 39 11.49 -6.60 -14.25
CA ARG A 39 11.90 -7.85 -14.89
C ARG A 39 12.69 -8.74 -13.92
N ALA A 40 13.71 -8.18 -13.26
CA ALA A 40 14.52 -8.94 -12.32
C ALA A 40 13.70 -9.45 -11.13
N LEU A 41 12.80 -8.61 -10.60
CA LEU A 41 11.88 -8.96 -9.52
C LEU A 41 10.91 -10.08 -9.93
N ALA A 42 10.36 -10.04 -11.14
CA ALA A 42 9.49 -11.09 -11.66
C ALA A 42 10.22 -12.45 -11.70
N HIS A 43 11.49 -12.48 -12.13
CA HIS A 43 12.29 -13.70 -12.07
C HIS A 43 12.48 -14.22 -10.64
N GLN A 44 12.76 -13.33 -9.68
CA GLN A 44 12.90 -13.74 -8.27
C GLN A 44 11.58 -14.29 -7.70
N LEU A 45 10.44 -13.69 -8.07
CA LEU A 45 9.12 -14.18 -7.64
C LEU A 45 8.84 -15.61 -8.14
N LEU A 46 9.29 -15.95 -9.35
CA LEU A 46 9.20 -17.32 -9.88
C LEU A 46 10.15 -18.27 -9.14
N VAL A 47 11.42 -17.89 -8.95
CA VAL A 47 12.42 -18.71 -8.26
C VAL A 47 12.00 -19.04 -6.83
N HIS A 48 11.37 -18.10 -6.14
CA HIS A 48 10.88 -18.30 -4.77
C HIS A 48 9.48 -18.94 -4.69
N GLY A 49 8.88 -19.33 -5.82
CA GLY A 49 7.55 -19.93 -5.85
C GLY A 49 6.44 -19.01 -5.35
N ARG A 50 6.64 -17.69 -5.43
CA ARG A 50 5.67 -16.66 -5.02
C ARG A 50 4.64 -16.38 -6.11
N ALA A 51 4.97 -16.70 -7.36
CA ALA A 51 4.10 -16.66 -8.52
C ALA A 51 4.06 -18.04 -9.18
N ALA A 52 2.89 -18.46 -9.67
CA ALA A 52 2.68 -19.73 -10.34
C ALA A 52 3.11 -19.71 -11.81
N ASN A 53 3.16 -18.53 -12.44
CA ASN A 53 3.56 -18.36 -13.83
C ASN A 53 4.14 -16.96 -14.09
N GLU A 54 4.74 -16.78 -15.28
CA GLU A 54 5.43 -15.55 -15.67
C GLU A 54 4.52 -14.32 -15.69
N TRP A 55 3.26 -14.49 -16.09
CA TRP A 55 2.28 -13.39 -16.13
C TRP A 55 1.92 -12.89 -14.74
N GLU A 56 1.70 -13.82 -13.80
CA GLU A 56 1.47 -13.50 -12.39
C GLU A 56 2.69 -12.82 -11.78
N ALA A 57 3.89 -13.33 -12.06
CA ALA A 57 5.13 -12.74 -11.57
C ALA A 57 5.33 -11.30 -12.06
N LEU A 58 5.04 -11.03 -13.34
CA LEU A 58 5.12 -9.70 -13.92
C LEU A 58 4.08 -8.74 -13.32
N ALA A 59 2.84 -9.22 -13.12
CA ALA A 59 1.79 -8.42 -12.50
C ALA A 59 2.15 -8.04 -11.06
N MET A 60 2.65 -9.01 -10.27
CA MET A 60 3.12 -8.78 -8.91
C MET A 60 4.30 -7.80 -8.85
N ALA A 61 5.29 -7.98 -9.73
CA ALA A 61 6.45 -7.09 -9.80
C ALA A 61 6.04 -5.65 -10.15
N THR A 62 5.12 -5.49 -11.10
CA THR A 62 4.58 -4.19 -11.49
C THR A 62 3.86 -3.50 -10.33
N ALA A 63 3.02 -4.24 -9.60
CA ALA A 63 2.33 -3.73 -8.42
C ALA A 63 3.31 -3.28 -7.31
N GLN A 64 4.41 -4.02 -7.10
CA GLN A 64 5.43 -3.63 -6.13
C GLN A 64 6.16 -2.35 -6.53
N VAL A 65 6.54 -2.20 -7.80
CA VAL A 65 7.17 -0.96 -8.30
C VAL A 65 6.23 0.24 -8.13
N GLN A 66 4.94 0.07 -8.42
CA GLN A 66 3.94 1.12 -8.20
C GLN A 66 3.80 1.47 -6.71
N SER A 67 3.78 0.47 -5.82
CA SER A 67 3.74 0.69 -4.37
C SER A 67 4.95 1.48 -3.89
N VAL A 68 6.15 1.14 -4.35
CA VAL A 68 7.38 1.90 -4.03
C VAL A 68 7.26 3.35 -4.48
N ARG A 69 6.73 3.60 -5.68
CA ARG A 69 6.49 4.96 -6.17
C ARG A 69 5.54 5.75 -5.27
N GLN A 70 4.38 5.18 -4.92
CA GLN A 70 3.40 5.83 -4.04
C GLN A 70 4.00 6.18 -2.68
N ILE A 71 4.83 5.29 -2.13
CA ILE A 71 5.52 5.52 -0.87
C ILE A 71 6.47 6.71 -0.98
N VAL A 72 7.27 6.80 -2.05
CA VAL A 72 8.22 7.90 -2.22
C VAL A 72 7.49 9.22 -2.50
N ASP A 73 6.40 9.19 -3.26
CA ASP A 73 5.52 10.34 -3.49
C ASP A 73 4.79 10.79 -2.20
N GLY A 74 4.95 10.05 -1.10
CA GLY A 74 4.39 10.39 0.20
C GLY A 74 2.89 10.11 0.31
N GLU A 75 2.32 9.32 -0.61
CA GLU A 75 0.91 8.97 -0.60
C GLU A 75 0.58 8.14 0.65
N ARG A 76 -0.34 8.66 1.47
CA ARG A 76 -0.80 8.01 2.72
C ARG A 76 -2.20 7.44 2.57
N LEU A 77 -2.51 6.84 1.42
CA LEU A 77 -3.84 6.31 1.09
C LEU A 77 -4.34 5.29 2.14
N HIS A 78 -3.46 4.45 2.67
CA HIS A 78 -3.83 3.52 3.74
C HIS A 78 -4.28 4.21 5.03
N ARG A 79 -3.69 5.36 5.40
CA ARG A 79 -4.16 6.13 6.57
C ARG A 79 -5.50 6.78 6.28
N ALA A 80 -5.69 7.31 5.07
CA ALA A 80 -6.96 7.89 4.65
C ALA A 80 -8.09 6.84 4.67
N ALA A 81 -7.85 5.66 4.08
CA ALA A 81 -8.78 4.54 4.08
C ALA A 81 -9.14 4.08 5.51
N ARG A 82 -8.16 3.98 6.41
CA ARG A 82 -8.42 3.64 7.82
C ARG A 82 -9.35 4.66 8.49
N ARG A 83 -9.08 5.95 8.32
CA ARG A 83 -9.90 7.04 8.87
C ARG A 83 -11.34 6.97 8.34
N GLN A 84 -11.50 6.68 7.05
CA GLN A 84 -12.81 6.50 6.44
C GLN A 84 -13.57 5.32 7.06
N LEU A 85 -12.95 4.14 7.17
CA LEU A 85 -13.57 2.97 7.79
C LEU A 85 -13.95 3.21 9.26
N GLU A 86 -13.12 3.96 10.01
CA GLU A 86 -13.42 4.37 11.38
C GLU A 86 -14.65 5.31 11.44
N ALA A 87 -14.77 6.25 10.50
CA ALA A 87 -15.93 7.14 10.38
C ALA A 87 -17.22 6.38 10.02
N GLU A 88 -17.15 5.43 9.07
CA GLU A 88 -18.27 4.58 8.69
C GLU A 88 -18.78 3.73 9.86
N ARG A 89 -17.85 3.15 10.64
CA ARG A 89 -18.18 2.38 11.86
C ARG A 89 -18.81 3.26 12.93
N ALA A 90 -18.31 4.48 13.12
CA ALA A 90 -18.88 5.43 14.08
C ALA A 90 -20.30 5.85 13.69
N ALA A 91 -20.54 6.11 12.39
CA ALA A 91 -21.86 6.40 11.86
C ALA A 91 -22.82 5.21 12.02
N ALA A 92 -22.35 3.99 11.75
CA ALA A 92 -23.15 2.78 11.94
C ALA A 92 -23.53 2.56 13.42
N ARG A 93 -22.61 2.79 14.37
CA ARG A 93 -22.91 2.70 15.81
C ARG A 93 -23.96 3.70 16.27
N LYS A 94 -23.92 4.95 15.78
CA LYS A 94 -24.94 5.97 16.11
C LYS A 94 -26.33 5.59 15.61
N ARG A 95 -26.42 4.94 14.44
CA ARG A 95 -27.69 4.42 13.90
C ARG A 95 -28.26 3.24 14.68
N HIS A 96 -27.41 2.47 15.37
CA HIS A 96 -27.79 1.29 16.15
C HIS A 96 -27.85 1.53 17.67
N ALA A 97 -27.76 2.77 18.15
CA ALA A 97 -28.02 3.04 19.57
C ALA A 97 -29.50 2.71 19.88
N PRO A 98 -29.80 1.74 20.76
CA PRO A 98 -31.17 1.44 21.13
C PRO A 98 -31.73 2.67 21.85
N GLY A 99 -32.87 3.16 21.37
CA GLY A 99 -33.63 4.19 22.07
C GLY A 99 -33.88 3.73 23.50
N VAL A 100 -33.55 4.61 24.46
CA VAL A 100 -33.90 4.44 25.86
C VAL A 100 -35.38 4.03 25.92
N PRO A 101 -35.75 2.88 26.51
CA PRO A 101 -37.15 2.50 26.59
C PRO A 101 -37.86 3.58 27.41
N ALA A 102 -38.88 4.19 26.79
CA ALA A 102 -39.76 5.15 27.45
C ALA A 102 -40.24 4.52 28.76
N ALA A 103 -39.86 5.13 29.87
CA ALA A 103 -40.28 4.73 31.20
C ALA A 103 -41.81 4.60 31.19
N LEU A 104 -42.27 3.43 31.65
CA LEU A 104 -43.67 3.18 31.98
C LEU A 104 -44.12 4.25 32.98
N SER A 105 -44.84 5.27 32.50
CA SER A 105 -45.68 6.10 33.36
C SER A 105 -46.85 5.25 33.86
N SER A 106 -46.62 4.58 34.99
CA SER A 106 -47.64 4.33 35.98
C SER A 106 -48.01 5.65 36.69
N VAL A 107 -49.19 5.68 37.33
CA VAL A 107 -49.82 6.80 38.07
C VAL A 107 -50.71 7.66 37.14
N THR A 108 -52.03 7.71 37.24
CA THR A 108 -53.03 7.41 38.30
C THR A 108 -54.33 6.94 37.65
#